data_AF-A0A2V4RNE2-F1
#
_entry.id   AF-A0A2V4RNE2-F1
#
_cell.length_a   1.000
_cell.length_b   1.000
_cell.length_c   1.000
_cell.angle_alpha   90.00
_cell.angle_beta   90.00
_cell.angle_gamma   90.00
#
_symmetry.space_group_name_H-M   'P 1'
#
loop_
_entity.id
_entity.type
_entity.pdbx_description
1 polymer ?
#
loop_
_entity_poly.entity_id
_entity_poly.type
_entity_poly.pdbx_seq_one_letter_code
_entity_poly.pdbx_strand_id
1 'polypeptide(L)' 'MTEWSTGIIAMTNALGNLVRFTLIPGRHYDTVGAAFLPEPADFRAILANKACDVHRVVDSIRAQGTRALTP' A
#
# COMPACT_ATOMS: atom_id res chain seq x y z
N MET A 1 -15.13 -23.57 10.74
CA MET A 1 -14.33 -22.58 11.51
C MET A 1 -14.31 -21.29 10.72
N THR A 2 -14.97 -20.25 11.21
CA THR A 2 -14.80 -18.89 10.68
C THR A 2 -13.53 -18.33 11.30
N GLU A 3 -12.43 -18.37 10.58
CA GLU A 3 -11.17 -17.74 11.00
C GLU A 3 -11.33 -16.22 10.89
N TRP A 4 -11.33 -15.54 12.05
CA TRP A 4 -11.27 -14.09 12.14
C TRP A 4 -9.80 -13.70 12.23
N SER A 5 -9.16 -13.45 11.09
CA SER A 5 -7.81 -12.90 11.03
C SER A 5 -7.86 -11.39 10.79
N THR A 6 -6.82 -10.67 11.19
CA THR A 6 -6.62 -9.25 10.88
C THR A 6 -5.37 -9.15 10.00
N GLY A 7 -5.53 -8.63 8.80
CA GLY A 7 -4.43 -8.29 7.90
C GLY A 7 -3.89 -6.90 8.21
N ILE A 8 -2.61 -6.68 7.89
CA ILE A 8 -1.95 -5.39 8.03
C ILE A 8 -1.38 -5.01 6.68
N ILE A 9 -1.69 -3.80 6.22
CA ILE A 9 -1.01 -3.17 5.09
C ILE A 9 -0.16 -2.05 5.68
N ALA A 10 1.15 -2.11 5.49
CA ALA A 10 2.10 -1.16 6.05
C ALA A 10 3.03 -0.61 4.97
N MET A 11 3.36 0.68 5.09
CA MET A 11 4.37 1.38 4.31
C MET A 11 5.55 1.70 5.22
N THR A 12 6.76 1.40 4.74
CA THR A 12 8.02 1.74 5.40
C THR A 12 8.87 2.61 4.50
N ASN A 13 9.77 3.40 5.08
CA ASN A 13 10.82 4.06 4.31
C ASN A 13 11.94 3.07 3.96
N ALA A 14 12.94 3.52 3.21
CA ALA A 14 14.09 2.69 2.81
C ALA A 14 14.96 2.19 3.98
N LEU A 15 14.87 2.82 5.16
CA LEU A 15 15.57 2.40 6.38
C LEU A 15 14.76 1.38 7.21
N GLY A 16 13.54 1.03 6.77
CA GLY A 16 12.64 0.15 7.50
C GLY A 16 11.81 0.82 8.59
N ASN A 17 11.86 2.15 8.70
CA ASN A 17 10.99 2.86 9.65
C ASN A 17 9.54 2.82 9.14
N LEU A 18 8.61 2.50 10.02
CA LEU A 18 7.18 2.50 9.72
C LEU A 18 6.70 3.92 9.45
N VAL A 19 6.16 4.15 8.26
CA VAL A 19 5.61 5.44 7.83
C VAL A 19 4.11 5.47 8.12
N ARG A 20 3.39 4.41 7.77
CA ARG A 20 1.93 4.29 7.94
C ARG A 20 1.50 2.83 7.87
N PHE A 21 0.39 2.48 8.51
CA PHE A 21 -0.28 1.20 8.32
C PHE A 21 -1.79 1.33 8.45
N THR A 22 -2.51 0.36 7.89
CA THR A 22 -3.96 0.18 8.02
C THR A 22 -4.25 -1.28 8.34
N LEU A 23 -5.23 -1.51 9.22
CA LEU A 23 -5.74 -2.83 9.53
C LEU A 23 -6.89 -3.17 8.58
N ILE A 24 -6.88 -4.39 8.04
CA ILE A 24 -7.95 -4.92 7.20
C ILE A 24 -8.49 -6.22 7.79
N PRO A 25 -9.77 -6.55 7.59
CA PRO A 25 -10.27 -7.88 7.92
C PRO A 25 -9.53 -8.92 7.07
N GLY A 26 -9.08 -10.04 7.65
CA GLY A 26 -8.19 -11.00 6.99
C GLY A 26 -8.81 -11.85 5.88
N ARG A 27 -10.06 -11.56 5.49
CA ARG A 27 -10.72 -12.07 4.28
C ARG A 27 -11.06 -10.97 3.25
N HIS A 28 -10.46 -9.79 3.38
CA HIS A 28 -10.56 -8.74 2.35
C HIS A 28 -9.40 -8.82 1.36
N TYR A 29 -9.70 -8.50 0.09
CA TYR A 29 -8.66 -8.28 -0.92
C TYR A 29 -7.79 -7.08 -0.52
N ASP A 30 -6.46 -7.22 -0.64
CA ASP A 30 -5.45 -6.18 -0.33
C ASP A 30 -5.73 -4.83 -1.02
N THR A 31 -6.48 -4.88 -2.13
CA THR A 31 -6.97 -3.74 -2.92
C THR A 31 -7.77 -2.72 -2.12
N VAL A 32 -8.48 -3.13 -1.06
CA VAL A 32 -9.29 -2.23 -0.24
C VAL A 32 -8.42 -1.32 0.62
N GLY A 33 -7.25 -1.80 1.09
CA GLY A 33 -6.33 -0.98 1.88
C GLY A 33 -5.27 -0.24 1.06
N ALA A 34 -5.00 -0.67 -0.18
CA ALA A 34 -3.99 -0.03 -1.03
C ALA A 34 -4.40 1.38 -1.50
N ALA A 35 -5.70 1.68 -1.57
CA ALA A 35 -6.20 3.02 -1.89
C ALA A 35 -5.90 4.08 -0.80
N PHE A 36 -5.44 3.67 0.38
CA PHE A 36 -5.26 4.54 1.55
C PHE A 36 -3.81 5.01 1.76
N LEU A 37 -2.88 4.51 0.96
CA LEU A 37 -1.45 4.76 1.13
C LEU A 37 -0.91 6.01 0.42
N PRO A 38 -1.43 6.44 -0.74
CA PRO A 38 -0.91 7.62 -1.43
C PRO A 38 -1.64 8.88 -0.94
N GLU A 39 -1.40 9.32 0.29
CA GLU A 39 -1.49 10.74 0.64
C GLU A 39 -0.09 11.35 0.55
N PRO A 40 0.06 12.65 0.21
CA PRO A 40 1.34 13.19 -0.23
C PRO A 40 2.38 13.10 0.89
N ALA A 41 3.32 12.20 0.69
CA ALA A 41 4.59 12.19 1.36
C ALA A 41 5.65 12.32 0.27
N ASP A 42 6.70 13.10 0.51
CA ASP A 42 7.77 13.45 -0.45
C ASP A 42 8.64 12.23 -0.83
N PHE A 43 8.03 11.20 -1.41
CA PHE A 43 8.69 9.99 -1.85
C PHE A 43 8.95 10.06 -3.35
N ARG A 44 10.20 9.80 -3.75
CA ARG A 44 10.60 9.76 -5.17
C ARG A 44 10.17 8.46 -5.87
N ALA A 45 10.06 7.37 -5.11
CA ALA A 45 9.59 6.09 -5.60
C ALA A 45 8.95 5.27 -4.47
N ILE A 46 7.96 4.43 -4.82
CA ILE A 46 7.32 3.48 -3.93
C ILE A 46 7.49 2.08 -4.53
N LEU A 47 8.03 1.15 -3.73
CA LEU A 47 8.07 -0.27 -4.05
C LEU A 47 6.87 -0.94 -3.38
N ALA A 48 6.02 -1.59 -4.17
CA ALA A 48 4.81 -2.22 -3.68
C ALA A 48 4.72 -3.69 -4.08
N ASN A 49 4.04 -4.49 -3.25
CA ASN A 49 3.74 -5.88 -3.58
C ASN A 49 2.83 -5.95 -4.81
N LYS A 50 2.89 -7.05 -5.57
CA LYS A 50 2.06 -7.23 -6.77
C LYS A 50 0.55 -7.15 -6.49
N ALA A 51 0.10 -7.52 -5.30
CA ALA A 51 -1.31 -7.36 -4.91
C ALA A 51 -1.75 -5.87 -4.80
N CYS A 52 -0.78 -4.96 -4.70
CA CYS A 52 -0.99 -3.52 -4.72
C CYS A 52 -0.85 -2.92 -6.14
N ASP A 53 -0.53 -3.73 -7.16
CA ASP A 53 -0.46 -3.32 -8.58
C ASP A 53 -1.84 -3.23 -9.20
N VAL A 54 -2.68 -2.37 -8.63
CA VAL A 54 -4.00 -2.06 -9.16
C VAL A 54 -4.00 -0.66 -9.73
N HIS A 55 -4.67 -0.49 -10.87
CA HIS A 55 -4.66 0.73 -11.66
C HIS A 55 -4.88 1.98 -10.79
N ARG A 56 -5.86 1.94 -9.90
CA ARG A 56 -6.19 3.03 -8.97
C ARG A 56 -5.06 3.44 -8.03
N VAL A 57 -4.24 2.49 -7.56
CA VAL A 57 -3.11 2.76 -6.65
C VAL A 57 -1.95 3.34 -7.42
N VAL A 58 -1.63 2.76 -8.58
CA VAL A 58 -0.57 3.24 -9.47
C VAL A 58 -0.88 4.65 -9.96
N ASP A 59 -2.13 4.93 -10.34
CA ASP A 59 -2.55 6.26 -10.79
C ASP A 59 -2.45 7.30 -9.68
N SER A 60 -2.84 6.95 -8.45
CA SER A 60 -2.74 7.87 -7.32
C SER A 60 -1.28 8.16 -6.94
N ILE A 61 -0.38 7.19 -7.09
CA ILE A 61 1.07 7.40 -6.88
C ILE A 61 1.64 8.29 -7.99
N ARG A 62 1.27 8.05 -9.25
CA ARG A 62 1.72 8.85 -10.41
C ARG A 62 1.22 10.28 -10.35
N ALA A 63 -0.01 10.49 -9.90
CA ALA A 63 -0.59 11.82 -9.71
C ALA A 63 0.20 12.68 -8.70
N GLN A 64 0.98 12.06 -7.81
CA GLN A 64 1.84 12.72 -6.82
C GLN A 64 3.28 12.99 -7.34
N GLY A 65 3.58 12.66 -8.60
CA GLY A 65 4.93 12.79 -9.16
C GLY A 65 5.89 11.68 -8.72
N THR A 66 5.37 10.63 -8.07
CA THR A 66 6.14 9.50 -7.56
C THR A 66 6.14 8.33 -8.56
N ARG A 67 7.26 7.59 -8.64
CA ARG A 67 7.34 6.38 -9.49
C ARG A 67 6.87 5.14 -8.72
N ALA A 68 5.85 4.45 -9.24
CA ALA A 68 5.47 3.13 -8.77
C ALA A 68 6.42 2.06 -9.34
N LEU A 69 6.96 1.20 -8.49
CA LEU A 69 7.80 0.08 -8.84
C LEU A 69 7.17 -1.22 -8.32
N THR A 70 7.10 -2.22 -9.18
CA THR A 70 6.70 -3.60 -8.85
C THR A 70 7.88 -4.53 -9.17
N PRO A 71 8.29 -5.42 -8.25
CA PRO A 71 9.30 -6.43 -8.53
C PRO A 71 8.81 -7.53 -9.47
#